data_AF-A0A520T6E5-F1
#
_entry.id   AF-A0A520T6E5-F1
#
_cell.length_a   1.000
_cell.length_b   1.000
_cell.length_c   1.000
_cell.angle_alpha   90.00
_cell.angle_beta   90.00
_cell.angle_gamma   90.00
#
_symmetry.space_group_name_H-M   'P 1'
#
loop_
_entity.id
_entity.type
_entity.pdbx_description
1 polymer ?
#
loop_
_entity_poly.entity_id
_entity_poly.type
_entity_poly.pdbx_seq_one_letter_code
_entity_poly.pdbx_strand_id
1 'polypeptide(L)'
;MKKLFFILFFLSSFNVFSAGSKIDIPKYDWSWKGFFGTYDRASAQRGLKVYREVCAGCHSMNYLSYRNLSDLGFSEDHIKVIAAENLILDGPNDEGEMFERDGLPSDKFANPYANDKAARAANNGAYPPDLSLIVKARPKGADYVKSLLLGYVDPPKDMTIPNGQHYNKYMAGNLIAMASPLSDGLVDYDDGTQNSMDQMTTDVTTFLAWAAEPSLEDRKRMGFKVILFLVVLFILAYISKQQIWRDVKY
;
A
#
# COMPACT_ATOMS: atom_id res chain seq x y z
N MET A 1 -51.19 -27.76 -34.17
CA MET A 1 -50.75 -27.10 -32.92
C MET A 1 -49.32 -27.56 -32.63
N LYS A 2 -48.39 -26.60 -32.52
CA LYS A 2 -46.93 -26.77 -32.65
C LYS A 2 -46.33 -27.52 -31.45
N LYS A 3 -45.53 -28.56 -31.70
CA LYS A 3 -44.67 -29.20 -30.69
C LYS A 3 -43.43 -28.32 -30.49
N LEU A 4 -43.26 -27.80 -29.28
CA LEU A 4 -42.16 -26.93 -28.88
C LEU A 4 -40.98 -27.80 -28.42
N PHE A 5 -39.86 -27.76 -29.16
CA PHE A 5 -38.60 -28.37 -28.79
C PHE A 5 -37.87 -27.44 -27.83
N PHE A 6 -37.66 -27.86 -26.58
CA PHE A 6 -36.88 -27.11 -25.59
C PHE A 6 -35.41 -27.53 -25.73
N ILE A 7 -34.60 -26.69 -26.38
CA ILE A 7 -33.14 -26.88 -26.45
C ILE A 7 -32.55 -26.37 -25.14
N LEU A 8 -32.08 -27.29 -24.31
CA LEU A 8 -31.34 -27.00 -23.08
C LEU A 8 -29.93 -26.53 -23.45
N PHE A 9 -29.70 -25.22 -23.49
CA PHE A 9 -28.38 -24.64 -23.73
C PHE A 9 -27.56 -24.75 -22.44
N PHE A 10 -26.74 -25.80 -22.34
CA PHE A 10 -25.79 -25.98 -21.25
C PHE A 10 -24.68 -24.94 -21.41
N LEU A 11 -24.77 -23.83 -20.66
CA LEU A 11 -23.67 -22.87 -20.51
C LEU A 11 -22.57 -23.54 -19.68
N SER A 12 -21.70 -24.29 -20.36
CA SER A 12 -20.41 -24.69 -19.82
C SER A 12 -19.55 -23.43 -19.67
N SER A 13 -19.54 -22.89 -18.45
CA SER A 13 -18.57 -21.87 -18.05
C SER A 13 -17.17 -22.44 -18.22
N PHE A 14 -16.51 -22.16 -19.33
CA PHE A 14 -15.08 -22.35 -19.46
C PHE A 14 -14.42 -21.41 -18.46
N ASN A 15 -13.98 -21.96 -17.33
CA ASN A 15 -13.02 -21.28 -16.46
C ASN A 15 -11.73 -21.13 -17.27
N VAL A 16 -11.50 -19.94 -17.82
CA VAL A 16 -10.20 -19.56 -18.37
C VAL A 16 -9.25 -19.48 -17.19
N PHE A 17 -8.43 -20.52 -16.99
CA PHE A 17 -7.31 -20.47 -16.06
C PHE A 17 -6.31 -19.45 -16.59
N SER A 18 -6.19 -18.31 -15.91
CA SER A 18 -5.08 -17.39 -16.11
C SER A 18 -3.77 -18.12 -15.78
N ALA A 19 -2.83 -18.13 -16.72
CA ALA A 19 -1.48 -18.65 -16.56
C ALA A 19 -0.59 -17.71 -15.72
N GLY A 20 -1.10 -17.20 -14.61
CA GLY A 20 -0.25 -16.66 -13.56
C GLY A 20 0.34 -17.83 -12.78
N SER A 21 1.66 -17.99 -12.80
CA SER A 21 2.31 -18.86 -11.83
C SER A 21 1.75 -18.52 -10.44
N LYS A 22 1.25 -19.51 -9.71
CA LYS A 22 0.84 -19.32 -8.31
C LYS A 22 2.13 -19.03 -7.51
N ILE A 23 2.56 -17.79 -7.51
CA ILE A 23 3.68 -17.33 -6.70
C ILE A 23 3.22 -17.45 -5.24
N ASP A 24 3.87 -18.33 -4.49
CA ASP A 24 3.60 -18.48 -3.06
C ASP A 24 4.31 -17.36 -2.31
N ILE A 25 3.52 -16.45 -1.74
CA ILE A 25 4.00 -15.28 -1.01
C ILE A 25 4.01 -15.64 0.49
N PRO A 26 5.17 -15.59 1.16
CA PRO A 26 5.27 -15.78 2.60
C PRO A 26 4.30 -14.86 3.36
N LYS A 27 3.73 -15.37 4.44
CA LYS A 27 2.94 -14.55 5.37
C LYS A 27 3.88 -14.01 6.44
N TYR A 28 3.88 -12.70 6.63
CA TYR A 28 4.66 -12.06 7.70
C TYR A 28 3.75 -11.73 8.87
N ASP A 29 4.28 -11.64 10.08
CA ASP A 29 3.51 -11.16 11.22
C ASP A 29 3.64 -9.64 11.33
N TRP A 30 2.52 -8.93 11.23
CA TRP A 30 2.48 -7.47 11.20
C TRP A 30 1.80 -6.96 12.46
N SER A 31 2.31 -5.89 13.06
CA SER A 31 1.74 -5.32 14.30
C SER A 31 0.26 -4.93 14.18
N TRP A 32 -0.20 -4.56 12.98
CA TRP A 32 -1.59 -4.23 12.69
C TRP A 32 -2.43 -5.44 12.26
N LYS A 33 -1.96 -6.68 12.41
CA LYS A 33 -2.80 -7.87 12.22
C LYS A 33 -3.76 -8.07 13.39
N GLY A 34 -4.78 -8.89 13.16
CA GLY A 34 -5.79 -9.21 14.17
C GLY A 34 -6.76 -8.06 14.48
N PHE A 35 -7.66 -8.31 15.41
CA PHE A 35 -8.80 -7.44 15.69
C PHE A 35 -8.42 -6.17 16.45
N PHE A 36 -7.37 -6.23 17.28
CA PHE A 36 -6.89 -5.11 18.11
C PHE A 36 -5.50 -4.58 17.71
N GLY A 37 -4.87 -5.13 16.66
CA GLY A 37 -3.54 -4.67 16.24
C GLY A 37 -3.53 -3.25 15.68
N THR A 38 -2.43 -2.56 15.91
CA THR A 38 -2.15 -1.16 15.53
C THR A 38 -0.87 -1.08 14.72
N TYR A 39 -0.67 0.00 13.96
CA TYR A 39 0.63 0.22 13.32
C TYR A 39 1.71 0.49 14.36
N ASP A 40 2.88 -0.12 14.17
CA ASP A 40 4.07 0.24 14.95
C ASP A 40 4.55 1.62 14.47
N ARG A 41 4.44 2.62 15.37
CA ARG A 41 4.78 4.01 15.04
C ARG A 41 6.27 4.19 14.78
N ALA A 42 7.15 3.55 15.56
CA ALA A 42 8.59 3.65 15.33
C ALA A 42 8.96 3.05 13.97
N SER A 43 8.41 1.88 13.65
CA SER A 43 8.61 1.24 12.34
C SER A 43 8.06 2.09 11.18
N ALA A 44 6.89 2.70 11.34
CA ALA A 44 6.32 3.60 10.31
C ALA A 44 7.15 4.88 10.12
N GLN A 45 7.70 5.46 11.20
CA GLN A 45 8.57 6.63 11.12
C GLN A 45 9.89 6.32 10.41
N ARG A 46 10.52 5.18 10.75
CA ARG A 46 11.68 4.66 10.00
C ARG A 46 11.34 4.38 8.54
N GLY A 47 10.15 3.84 8.29
CA GLY A 47 9.66 3.56 6.95
C GLY A 47 9.46 4.80 6.10
N LEU A 48 9.03 5.92 6.71
CA LEU A 48 9.01 7.22 6.04
C LEU A 48 10.42 7.65 5.63
N LYS A 49 11.43 7.46 6.50
CA LYS A 49 12.84 7.77 6.18
C LYS A 49 13.31 6.99 4.97
N VAL A 50 13.10 5.67 4.96
CA VAL A 50 13.41 4.80 3.80
C VAL A 50 12.67 5.26 2.54
N TYR A 51 11.38 5.58 2.64
CA TYR A 51 10.62 6.09 1.49
C TYR A 51 11.24 7.39 0.94
N ARG A 52 11.59 8.35 1.79
CA ARG A 52 12.11 9.66 1.37
C ARG A 52 13.51 9.56 0.76
N GLU A 53 14.40 8.79 1.38
CA GLU A 53 15.79 8.68 0.94
C GLU A 53 15.98 7.76 -0.28
N VAL A 54 15.07 6.81 -0.48
CA VAL A 54 15.21 5.80 -1.55
C VAL A 54 14.07 5.88 -2.57
N CYS A 55 12.83 5.78 -2.11
CA CYS A 55 11.70 5.56 -3.00
C CYS A 55 11.19 6.84 -3.67
N ALA A 56 11.23 7.98 -2.98
CA ALA A 56 10.67 9.25 -3.41
C ALA A 56 11.34 9.81 -4.67
N GLY A 57 12.57 9.38 -4.98
CA GLY A 57 13.24 9.72 -6.24
C GLY A 57 12.58 9.14 -7.49
N CYS A 58 11.77 8.08 -7.36
CA CYS A 58 11.08 7.46 -8.49
C CYS A 58 9.57 7.30 -8.30
N HIS A 59 9.10 7.18 -7.06
CA HIS A 59 7.72 6.87 -6.75
C HIS A 59 6.97 8.04 -6.12
N SER A 60 5.82 8.37 -6.71
CA SER A 60 4.90 9.37 -6.18
C SER A 60 4.07 8.86 -4.99
N MET A 61 3.56 9.81 -4.21
CA MET A 61 2.62 9.60 -3.09
C MET A 61 1.52 10.67 -3.13
N ASN A 62 0.63 10.57 -4.11
CA ASN A 62 -0.32 11.62 -4.46
C ASN A 62 -1.51 11.81 -3.51
N TYR A 63 -1.78 10.86 -2.60
CA TYR A 63 -2.95 10.92 -1.71
C TYR A 63 -2.62 11.29 -0.26
N LEU A 64 -1.34 11.56 0.06
CA LEU A 64 -0.94 12.06 1.37
C LEU A 64 -0.39 13.49 1.28
N SER A 65 -0.74 14.28 2.30
CA SER A 65 -0.09 15.55 2.61
C SER A 65 0.89 15.37 3.75
N TYR A 66 1.91 16.24 3.85
CA TYR A 66 2.89 16.18 4.94
C TYR A 66 2.25 16.27 6.32
N ARG A 67 1.17 17.05 6.48
CA ARG A 67 0.37 17.13 7.72
C ARG A 67 -0.20 15.79 8.19
N ASN A 68 -0.40 14.82 7.29
CA ASN A 68 -0.89 13.49 7.71
C ASN A 68 0.12 12.74 8.56
N LEU A 69 1.41 13.12 8.53
CA LEU A 69 2.45 12.52 9.35
C LEU A 69 2.20 12.73 10.86
N SER A 70 1.30 13.63 11.26
CA SER A 70 0.84 13.74 12.65
C SER A 70 0.27 12.41 13.18
N ASP A 71 -0.38 11.62 12.31
CA ASP A 71 -0.99 10.34 12.68
C ASP A 71 0.07 9.29 13.06
N LEU A 72 1.31 9.48 12.60
CA LEU A 72 2.48 8.68 12.94
C LEU A 72 3.23 9.20 14.17
N GLY A 73 2.76 10.28 14.80
CA GLY A 73 3.36 10.85 16.00
C GLY A 73 4.48 11.86 15.74
N PHE A 74 4.64 12.37 14.51
CA PHE A 74 5.54 13.50 14.26
C PHE A 74 4.99 14.79 14.86
N SER A 75 5.87 15.61 15.44
CA SER A 75 5.52 16.97 15.89
C SER A 75 5.31 17.91 14.70
N GLU A 76 4.56 18.99 14.89
CA GLU A 76 4.36 20.00 13.84
C GLU A 76 5.68 20.56 13.30
N ASP A 77 6.66 20.77 14.18
CA ASP A 77 7.97 21.29 13.77
C ASP A 77 8.78 20.27 12.96
N HIS A 78 8.73 18.98 13.31
CA HIS A 78 9.33 17.94 12.47
C HIS A 78 8.64 17.87 11.10
N ILE A 79 7.30 18.00 11.04
CA ILE A 79 6.57 17.97 9.77
C ILE A 79 6.95 19.15 8.88
N LYS A 80 7.12 20.35 9.45
CA LYS A 80 7.59 21.53 8.70
C LYS A 80 8.98 21.29 8.12
N VAL A 81 9.91 20.75 8.91
CA VAL A 81 11.26 20.42 8.43
C VAL A 81 11.19 19.40 7.30
N ILE A 82 10.41 18.33 7.47
CA ILE A 82 10.24 17.27 6.46
C ILE A 82 9.67 17.84 5.15
N ALA A 83 8.66 18.71 5.24
CA ALA A 83 8.04 19.32 4.07
C ALA A 83 9.02 20.26 3.34
N ALA A 84 9.80 21.04 4.09
CA ALA A 84 10.74 22.02 3.57
C ALA A 84 11.97 21.41 2.87
N GLU A 85 12.22 20.11 3.01
CA GLU A 85 13.28 19.42 2.26
C GLU A 85 13.02 19.34 0.74
N ASN A 86 11.79 19.60 0.30
CA ASN A 86 11.42 19.58 -1.11
C ASN A 86 10.95 20.95 -1.56
N LEU A 87 11.37 21.35 -2.76
CA LEU A 87 10.83 22.51 -3.44
C LEU A 87 9.51 22.16 -4.12
N ILE A 88 8.54 23.07 -4.01
CA ILE A 88 7.21 22.95 -4.59
C ILE A 88 6.99 24.13 -5.53
N LEU A 89 6.55 23.84 -6.75
CA LEU A 89 6.13 24.84 -7.71
C LEU A 89 4.79 25.45 -7.27
N ASP A 90 4.74 26.78 -7.17
CA ASP A 90 3.59 27.58 -6.75
C ASP A 90 3.42 28.82 -7.64
N GLY A 91 2.32 29.54 -7.44
CA GLY A 91 1.98 30.77 -8.16
C GLY A 91 0.71 30.65 -9.00
N PRO A 92 0.49 31.61 -9.92
CA PRO A 92 1.41 32.71 -10.27
C PRO A 92 1.54 33.79 -9.17
N ASN A 93 2.65 34.53 -9.16
CA ASN A 93 2.86 35.75 -8.36
C ASN A 93 2.17 36.97 -9.00
N ASP A 94 2.39 38.17 -8.44
CA ASP A 94 1.79 39.42 -8.91
C ASP A 94 2.24 39.81 -10.34
N GLU A 95 3.39 39.30 -10.79
CA GLU A 95 3.91 39.45 -12.15
C GLU A 95 3.38 38.39 -13.13
N GLY A 96 2.59 37.41 -12.67
CA GLY A 96 2.06 36.33 -13.49
C GLY A 96 3.02 35.15 -13.68
N GLU A 97 4.11 35.09 -12.90
CA GLU A 97 5.17 34.08 -13.01
C GLU A 97 4.99 32.96 -11.97
N MET A 98 5.29 31.72 -12.37
CA MET A 98 5.37 30.59 -11.43
C MET A 98 6.72 30.63 -10.71
N PHE A 99 6.76 30.25 -9.43
CA PHE A 99 7.97 30.24 -8.61
C PHE A 99 8.07 28.97 -7.78
N GLU A 100 9.26 28.66 -7.25
CA GLU A 100 9.47 27.56 -6.33
C GLU A 100 9.55 28.08 -4.89
N ARG A 101 9.00 27.31 -3.95
CA ARG A 101 9.11 27.56 -2.51
C ARG A 101 9.33 26.27 -1.74
N ASP A 102 9.78 26.39 -0.51
CA ASP A 102 9.82 25.27 0.43
C ASP A 102 8.42 24.66 0.60
N GLY A 103 8.38 23.34 0.74
CA GLY A 103 7.15 22.62 1.02
C GLY A 103 6.56 22.98 2.39
N LEU A 104 5.22 23.01 2.43
CA LEU A 104 4.43 23.29 3.62
C LEU A 104 3.72 22.00 4.10
N PRO A 105 3.34 21.91 5.39
CA PRO A 105 2.56 20.78 5.89
C PRO A 105 1.27 20.51 5.09
N SER A 106 0.65 21.53 4.50
CA SER A 106 -0.56 21.38 3.68
C SER A 106 -0.30 20.73 2.32
N ASP A 107 0.93 20.82 1.80
CA ASP A 107 1.26 20.30 0.49
C ASP A 107 1.23 18.77 0.48
N LYS A 108 1.00 18.23 -0.71
CA LYS A 108 1.20 16.81 -0.99
C LYS A 108 2.69 16.49 -1.03
N PHE A 109 3.00 15.22 -0.89
CA PHE A 109 4.37 14.74 -1.11
C PHE A 109 4.82 15.11 -2.52
N ALA A 110 6.06 15.60 -2.64
CA ALA A 110 6.60 16.06 -3.91
C ALA A 110 6.62 14.91 -4.93
N ASN A 111 6.25 15.23 -6.17
CA ASN A 111 6.27 14.25 -7.26
C ASN A 111 7.64 14.22 -7.94
N PRO A 112 8.25 13.04 -8.16
CA PRO A 112 9.56 12.94 -8.79
C PRO A 112 9.56 13.31 -10.28
N TYR A 113 8.38 13.29 -10.90
CA TYR A 113 8.21 13.57 -12.32
C TYR A 113 7.01 14.48 -12.55
N ALA A 114 7.12 15.39 -13.53
CA ALA A 114 6.04 16.30 -13.88
C ALA A 114 4.80 15.58 -14.47
N ASN A 115 4.98 14.41 -15.08
CA ASN A 115 3.91 13.61 -15.68
C ASN A 115 4.38 12.17 -16.01
N ASP A 116 3.44 11.30 -16.37
CA ASP A 116 3.68 9.90 -16.73
C ASP A 116 4.67 9.73 -17.88
N LYS A 117 4.71 10.64 -18.85
CA LYS A 117 5.64 10.55 -20.00
C LYS A 117 7.07 10.82 -19.54
N ALA A 118 7.27 11.82 -18.69
CA ALA A 118 8.57 12.10 -18.07
C ALA A 118 9.03 10.91 -17.20
N ALA A 119 8.13 10.35 -16.39
CA ALA A 119 8.41 9.18 -15.57
C ALA A 119 8.86 7.97 -16.42
N ARG A 120 8.15 7.68 -17.51
CA ARG A 120 8.52 6.59 -18.44
C ARG A 120 9.83 6.85 -19.16
N ALA A 121 10.06 8.09 -19.60
CA ALA A 121 11.31 8.46 -20.27
C ALA A 121 12.52 8.23 -19.36
N ALA A 122 12.40 8.56 -18.07
CA ALA A 122 13.46 8.35 -17.08
C ALA A 122 13.66 6.87 -16.67
N ASN A 123 12.67 6.01 -16.91
CA ASN A 123 12.65 4.62 -16.41
C ASN A 123 12.51 3.59 -17.53
N ASN A 124 13.20 3.79 -18.67
CA ASN A 124 13.24 2.84 -19.80
C ASN A 124 11.86 2.41 -20.31
N GLY A 125 10.90 3.34 -20.33
CA GLY A 125 9.51 3.12 -20.76
C GLY A 125 8.57 2.57 -19.67
N ALA A 126 9.11 2.08 -18.55
CA ALA A 126 8.33 1.64 -17.41
C ALA A 126 7.82 2.84 -16.59
N TYR A 127 6.61 2.73 -16.04
CA TYR A 127 6.04 3.75 -15.16
C TYR A 127 6.14 3.28 -13.71
N PRO A 128 6.91 3.96 -12.84
CA PRO A 128 6.88 3.70 -11.41
C PRO A 128 5.48 4.00 -10.86
N PRO A 129 4.76 3.02 -10.30
CA PRO A 129 3.42 3.25 -9.77
C PRO A 129 3.45 4.20 -8.56
N ASP A 130 2.39 4.99 -8.42
CA ASP A 130 2.09 5.70 -7.17
C ASP A 130 1.99 4.71 -6.00
N LEU A 131 2.63 5.04 -4.88
CA LEU A 131 2.72 4.15 -3.73
C LEU A 131 1.65 4.39 -2.67
N SER A 132 0.83 5.43 -2.79
CA SER A 132 -0.17 5.82 -1.79
C SER A 132 -1.11 4.67 -1.42
N LEU A 133 -1.48 3.84 -2.39
CA LEU A 133 -2.41 2.71 -2.21
C LEU A 133 -1.79 1.35 -2.56
N ILE A 134 -0.46 1.26 -2.74
CA ILE A 134 0.18 0.06 -3.33
C ILE A 134 -0.10 -1.21 -2.52
N VAL A 135 -0.15 -1.10 -1.19
CA VAL A 135 -0.47 -2.20 -0.28
C VAL A 135 -1.91 -2.70 -0.45
N LYS A 136 -2.85 -1.87 -0.90
CA LYS A 136 -4.23 -2.30 -1.20
C LYS A 136 -4.45 -2.64 -2.66
N ALA A 137 -3.62 -2.09 -3.54
CA ALA A 137 -3.68 -2.28 -4.99
C ALA A 137 -3.00 -3.57 -5.47
N ARG A 138 -2.39 -4.35 -4.57
CA ARG A 138 -1.72 -5.62 -4.91
C ARG A 138 -2.32 -6.78 -4.13
N PRO A 139 -2.46 -7.97 -4.77
CA PRO A 139 -2.85 -9.17 -4.05
C PRO A 139 -1.91 -9.44 -2.88
N LYS A 140 -2.44 -9.93 -1.76
CA LYS A 140 -1.69 -10.18 -0.51
C LYS A 140 -1.09 -8.93 0.17
N GLY A 141 -1.24 -7.75 -0.42
CA GLY A 141 -0.92 -6.46 0.16
C GLY A 141 0.49 -6.34 0.73
N ALA A 142 0.61 -6.07 2.03
CA ALA A 142 1.89 -5.85 2.69
C ALA A 142 2.83 -7.06 2.55
N ASP A 143 2.28 -8.28 2.59
CA ASP A 143 3.06 -9.50 2.39
C ASP A 143 3.70 -9.50 0.99
N TYR A 144 2.97 -9.07 -0.04
CA TYR A 144 3.52 -8.95 -1.40
C TYR A 144 4.60 -7.89 -1.50
N VAL A 145 4.39 -6.70 -0.92
CA VAL A 145 5.37 -5.59 -0.99
C VAL A 145 6.69 -6.00 -0.32
N LYS A 146 6.64 -6.58 0.89
CA LYS A 146 7.84 -7.07 1.58
C LYS A 146 8.54 -8.18 0.79
N SER A 147 7.79 -9.16 0.29
CA SER A 147 8.37 -10.23 -0.54
C SER A 147 8.98 -9.70 -1.84
N LEU A 148 8.34 -8.73 -2.50
CA LEU A 148 8.88 -8.12 -3.72
C LEU A 148 10.23 -7.46 -3.46
N LEU A 149 10.34 -6.65 -2.41
CA LEU A 149 11.57 -5.93 -2.07
C LEU A 149 12.71 -6.88 -1.67
N LEU A 150 12.41 -8.00 -1.00
CA LEU A 150 13.37 -9.05 -0.68
C LEU A 150 13.58 -10.08 -1.82
N GLY A 151 12.86 -9.92 -2.92
CA GLY A 151 12.72 -10.92 -3.98
C GLY A 151 13.80 -10.89 -5.05
N TYR A 152 14.75 -9.97 -4.95
CA TYR A 152 15.87 -9.84 -5.88
C TYR A 152 16.92 -10.91 -5.59
N VAL A 153 16.94 -11.95 -6.42
CA VAL A 153 17.86 -13.08 -6.33
C VAL A 153 18.44 -13.38 -7.71
N ASP A 154 19.45 -14.25 -7.78
CA ASP A 154 20.02 -14.66 -9.07
C ASP A 154 18.96 -15.37 -9.94
N PRO A 155 18.91 -15.06 -11.24
CA PRO A 155 17.99 -15.71 -12.16
C PRO A 155 18.33 -17.21 -12.33
N PRO A 156 17.34 -18.06 -12.64
CA PRO A 156 17.58 -19.42 -13.10
C PRO A 156 18.55 -19.45 -14.28
N LYS A 157 19.40 -20.48 -14.34
CA LYS A 157 20.50 -20.58 -15.33
C LYS A 157 20.04 -20.55 -16.80
N ASP A 158 18.79 -20.92 -17.05
CA ASP A 158 18.16 -20.99 -18.36
C ASP A 158 17.38 -19.72 -18.74
N MET A 159 17.36 -18.70 -17.87
CA MET A 159 16.59 -17.48 -18.07
C MET A 159 17.45 -16.32 -18.57
N THR A 160 17.14 -15.83 -19.77
CA THR A 160 17.73 -14.59 -20.31
C THR A 160 16.96 -13.38 -19.81
N ILE A 161 17.64 -12.44 -19.16
CA ILE A 161 17.06 -11.19 -18.69
C ILE A 161 17.23 -10.11 -19.77
N PRO A 162 16.13 -9.52 -20.28
CA PRO A 162 16.22 -8.41 -21.22
C PRO A 162 16.96 -7.21 -20.63
N ASN A 163 17.62 -6.42 -21.48
CA ASN A 163 18.29 -5.20 -21.04
C ASN A 163 17.29 -4.23 -20.35
N GLY A 164 17.69 -3.64 -19.23
CA GLY A 164 16.85 -2.76 -18.41
C GLY A 164 15.80 -3.48 -17.55
N GLN A 165 15.83 -4.80 -17.48
CA GLN A 165 15.00 -5.58 -16.56
C GLN A 165 15.86 -6.36 -15.56
N HIS A 166 15.25 -6.75 -14.46
CA HIS A 166 15.85 -7.48 -13.35
C HIS A 166 15.01 -8.69 -13.01
N TYR A 167 15.66 -9.75 -12.55
CA TYR A 167 14.94 -10.91 -12.04
C TYR A 167 14.39 -10.63 -10.64
N ASN A 168 13.13 -10.96 -10.44
CA ASN A 168 12.52 -10.95 -9.11
C ASN A 168 11.62 -12.17 -8.94
N LYS A 169 11.84 -12.92 -7.86
CA LYS A 169 11.11 -14.17 -7.57
C LYS A 169 9.60 -13.98 -7.44
N TYR A 170 9.14 -12.82 -6.96
CA TYR A 170 7.74 -12.56 -6.63
C TYR A 170 7.02 -11.66 -7.64
N MET A 171 7.74 -11.07 -8.60
CA MET A 171 7.12 -10.32 -9.68
C MET A 171 6.39 -11.24 -10.66
N ALA A 172 5.23 -10.82 -11.15
CA ALA A 172 4.52 -11.55 -12.19
C ALA A 172 5.38 -11.63 -13.46
N GLY A 173 5.63 -12.84 -13.96
CA GLY A 173 6.56 -13.08 -15.07
C GLY A 173 8.05 -12.99 -14.68
N ASN A 174 8.36 -12.85 -13.38
CA ASN A 174 9.69 -12.82 -12.80
C ASN A 174 10.65 -11.73 -13.31
N LEU A 175 10.13 -10.78 -14.08
CA LEU A 175 10.89 -9.68 -14.63
C LEU A 175 10.30 -8.36 -14.14
N ILE A 176 11.18 -7.46 -13.69
CA ILE A 176 10.82 -6.13 -13.18
C ILE A 176 11.78 -5.08 -13.75
N ALA A 177 11.27 -3.91 -14.12
CA ALA A 177 12.09 -2.80 -14.62
C ALA A 177 12.81 -2.02 -13.51
N MET A 178 12.43 -2.25 -12.25
CA MET A 178 13.00 -1.63 -11.07
C MET A 178 14.23 -2.44 -10.62
N ALA A 179 15.40 -1.79 -10.53
CA ALA A 179 16.57 -2.38 -9.88
C ALA A 179 16.29 -2.65 -8.38
N SER A 180 17.10 -3.48 -7.72
CA SER A 180 16.95 -3.69 -6.27
C SER A 180 17.09 -2.35 -5.55
N PRO A 181 16.02 -1.82 -4.91
CA PRO A 181 16.05 -0.47 -4.37
C PRO A 181 16.75 -0.40 -3.01
N LEU A 182 16.90 -1.54 -2.33
CA LEU A 182 17.48 -1.63 -1.00
C LEU A 182 18.70 -2.56 -1.01
N SER A 183 19.64 -2.29 -0.12
CA SER A 183 20.80 -3.12 0.24
C SER A 183 21.09 -2.95 1.73
N ASP A 184 21.80 -3.88 2.36
CA ASP A 184 22.19 -3.72 3.77
C ASP A 184 23.00 -2.43 3.97
N GLY A 185 22.69 -1.69 5.04
CA GLY A 185 23.41 -0.46 5.38
C GLY A 185 23.02 0.79 4.57
N LEU A 186 21.99 0.72 3.72
CA LEU A 186 21.68 1.82 2.79
C LEU A 186 21.15 3.09 3.46
N VAL A 187 20.29 2.95 4.48
CA VAL A 187 19.68 4.08 5.22
C VAL A 187 20.03 3.95 6.68
N ASP A 188 20.61 5.00 7.27
CA ASP A 188 20.96 5.03 8.68
C ASP A 188 19.76 5.49 9.53
N TYR A 189 19.48 4.76 10.62
CA TYR A 189 18.39 5.11 11.53
C TYR A 189 18.88 5.93 12.73
N ASP A 190 18.13 6.97 13.07
CA ASP A 190 18.47 7.90 14.16
C ASP A 190 18.30 7.27 15.55
N ASP A 191 17.56 6.16 15.64
CA ASP A 191 17.28 5.43 16.88
C ASP A 191 18.25 4.27 17.14
N GLY A 192 19.27 4.09 16.28
CA GLY A 192 20.27 3.01 16.40
C GLY A 192 19.76 1.61 16.03
N THR A 193 18.57 1.50 15.42
CA THR A 193 18.07 0.23 14.88
C THR A 193 18.99 -0.25 13.76
N GLN A 194 19.17 -1.57 13.67
CA GLN A 194 19.91 -2.19 12.56
C GLN A 194 19.31 -1.80 11.20
N ASN A 195 20.17 -1.36 10.29
CA ASN A 195 19.81 -0.97 8.92
C ASN A 195 19.96 -2.13 7.92
N SER A 196 19.53 -3.34 8.31
CA SER A 196 19.50 -4.48 7.39
C SER A 196 18.41 -4.30 6.32
N MET A 197 18.58 -4.94 5.17
CA MET A 197 17.60 -4.91 4.08
C MET A 197 16.22 -5.42 4.55
N ASP A 198 16.17 -6.47 5.38
CA ASP A 198 14.91 -6.97 5.95
C ASP A 198 14.26 -5.94 6.89
N GLN A 199 15.05 -5.26 7.71
CA GLN A 199 14.54 -4.22 8.62
C GLN A 199 13.99 -3.02 7.84
N MET A 200 14.76 -2.48 6.89
CA MET A 200 14.31 -1.39 6.00
C MET A 200 13.07 -1.77 5.20
N THR A 201 13.02 -3.00 4.68
CA THR A 201 11.85 -3.50 3.96
C THR A 201 10.62 -3.57 4.88
N THR A 202 10.79 -4.03 6.11
CA THR A 202 9.71 -4.10 7.11
C THR A 202 9.18 -2.72 7.44
N ASP A 203 10.08 -1.77 7.67
CA ASP A 203 9.74 -0.40 8.04
C ASP A 203 9.03 0.32 6.88
N VAL A 204 9.59 0.31 5.67
CA VAL A 204 8.94 0.95 4.52
C VAL A 204 7.61 0.30 4.18
N THR A 205 7.47 -1.02 4.33
CA THR A 205 6.20 -1.71 4.13
C THR A 205 5.17 -1.31 5.19
N THR A 206 5.59 -1.11 6.44
CA THR A 206 4.73 -0.62 7.52
C THR A 206 4.23 0.79 7.22
N PHE A 207 5.13 1.68 6.78
CA PHE A 207 4.77 3.03 6.34
C PHE A 207 3.79 3.01 5.15
N LEU A 208 4.04 2.19 4.12
CA LEU A 208 3.15 2.06 2.96
C LEU A 208 1.79 1.42 3.33
N ALA A 209 1.76 0.55 4.32
CA ALA A 209 0.52 -0.02 4.84
C ALA A 209 -0.31 1.02 5.58
N TRP A 210 0.32 1.91 6.35
CA TRP A 210 -0.33 3.07 6.95
C TRP A 210 -0.80 4.05 5.87
N ALA A 211 0.04 4.38 4.90
CA ALA A 211 -0.30 5.30 3.81
C ALA A 211 -1.57 4.85 3.05
N ALA A 212 -1.71 3.54 2.83
CA ALA A 212 -2.87 2.98 2.15
C ALA A 212 -4.14 2.91 3.01
N GLU A 213 -4.03 2.91 4.34
CA GLU A 213 -5.16 2.84 5.27
C GLU A 213 -4.90 3.57 6.59
N PRO A 214 -4.79 4.92 6.59
CA PRO A 214 -4.49 5.69 7.79
C PRO A 214 -5.59 5.57 8.85
N SER A 215 -6.82 5.25 8.43
CA SER A 215 -7.99 5.06 9.31
C SER A 215 -8.15 3.63 9.86
N LEU A 216 -7.17 2.73 9.67
CA LEU A 216 -7.27 1.32 10.09
C LEU A 216 -7.60 1.17 11.58
N GLU A 217 -6.94 1.94 12.43
CA GLU A 217 -7.11 1.85 13.89
C GLU A 217 -8.48 2.37 14.33
N ASP A 218 -8.92 3.49 13.75
CA ASP A 218 -10.25 4.05 13.96
C ASP A 218 -11.34 3.09 13.46
N ARG A 219 -11.13 2.47 12.30
CA ARG A 219 -12.04 1.46 11.74
C ARG A 219 -12.16 0.25 12.65
N LYS A 220 -11.05 -0.27 13.20
CA LYS A 220 -11.08 -1.39 14.15
C LYS A 220 -11.74 -1.02 15.47
N ARG A 221 -11.38 0.14 16.04
CA ARG A 221 -11.97 0.65 17.29
C ARG A 221 -13.47 0.86 17.15
N MET A 222 -13.92 1.44 16.04
CA MET A 222 -15.34 1.62 15.76
C MET A 222 -16.04 0.28 15.49
N GLY A 223 -15.41 -0.59 14.69
CA GLY A 223 -15.93 -1.92 14.37
C GLY A 223 -16.22 -2.75 15.62
N PHE A 224 -15.34 -2.71 16.63
CA PHE A 224 -15.60 -3.36 17.91
C PHE A 224 -16.86 -2.85 18.61
N LYS A 225 -17.00 -1.53 18.72
CA LYS A 225 -18.17 -0.91 19.35
C LYS A 225 -19.45 -1.28 18.62
N VAL A 226 -19.42 -1.27 17.29
CA VAL A 226 -20.57 -1.64 16.44
C VAL A 226 -20.93 -3.11 16.62
N ILE A 227 -19.96 -4.02 16.60
CA ILE A 227 -20.24 -5.46 16.79
C ILE A 227 -20.85 -5.71 18.17
N LEU A 228 -20.29 -5.10 19.22
CA LEU A 228 -20.84 -5.23 20.57
C LEU A 228 -22.28 -4.74 20.65
N PHE A 229 -22.57 -3.58 20.06
CA PHE A 229 -23.92 -3.04 19.97
C PHE A 229 -24.88 -3.99 19.22
N LEU A 230 -24.45 -4.53 18.07
CA LEU A 230 -25.26 -5.44 17.27
C LEU A 230 -25.55 -6.76 18.00
N VAL A 231 -24.62 -7.28 18.81
CA VAL A 231 -24.85 -8.47 19.63
C VAL A 231 -25.94 -8.21 20.67
N VAL A 232 -25.88 -7.07 21.37
CA VAL A 232 -26.90 -6.70 22.36
C VAL A 232 -28.26 -6.51 21.68
N LEU A 233 -28.29 -5.79 20.55
CA LEU A 233 -29.52 -5.56 19.79
C LEU A 233 -30.11 -6.89 19.27
N PHE A 234 -29.27 -7.81 18.80
CA PHE A 234 -29.69 -9.13 18.36
C PHE A 234 -30.34 -9.93 19.48
N ILE A 235 -29.75 -9.93 20.69
CA ILE A 235 -30.33 -10.61 21.86
C ILE A 235 -31.71 -10.02 22.21
N LEU A 236 -31.82 -8.69 22.26
CA LEU A 236 -33.09 -8.02 22.55
C LEU A 236 -34.15 -8.31 21.48
N ALA A 237 -33.79 -8.23 20.20
CA ALA A 237 -34.67 -8.55 19.08
C ALA A 237 -35.10 -10.01 19.10
N TYR A 238 -34.20 -10.94 19.44
CA TYR A 238 -34.51 -12.35 19.58
C TYR A 238 -35.50 -12.62 20.70
N ILE A 239 -35.30 -12.02 21.88
CA ILE A 239 -36.23 -12.12 23.01
C ILE A 239 -37.59 -11.53 22.63
N SER A 240 -37.61 -10.35 22.00
CA SER A 240 -38.85 -9.73 21.51
C SER A 240 -39.58 -10.62 20.51
N LYS A 241 -38.85 -11.28 19.60
CA LYS A 241 -39.42 -12.24 18.64
C LYS A 241 -40.03 -13.44 19.37
N GLN A 242 -39.34 -14.01 20.35
CA GLN A 242 -39.89 -15.13 21.13
C GLN A 242 -41.16 -14.73 21.88
N GLN A 243 -41.20 -13.52 22.43
CA GLN A 243 -42.36 -13.01 23.16
C GLN A 243 -43.58 -12.77 22.24
N ILE A 244 -43.39 -12.14 21.08
CA ILE A 244 -44.47 -11.81 20.13
C ILE A 244 -45.06 -13.09 19.51
N TRP A 245 -44.21 -14.06 19.17
CA TRP A 245 -44.62 -15.27 18.47
C TRP A 245 -45.01 -16.42 19.41
N ARG A 246 -45.01 -16.19 20.72
CA ARG A 246 -45.28 -17.24 21.73
C ARG A 246 -46.63 -17.93 21.54
N ASP A 247 -47.64 -17.16 21.15
CA ASP A 247 -49.03 -17.63 21.08
C ASP A 247 -49.44 -18.02 19.65
N VAL A 248 -48.51 -17.93 18.69
CA VAL A 248 -48.70 -18.40 17.31
C VAL A 248 -48.38 -19.90 17.27
N LYS A 249 -49.42 -20.73 17.21
CA LYS A 249 -49.27 -22.18 16.99
C LYS A 249 -48.72 -22.43 15.58
N TYR A 250 -47.57 -23.09 15.50
CA TYR A 250 -47.08 -23.69 14.27
C TYR A 250 -47.88 -24.95 13.93
#